data_AF-A0A059CLJ9-F1
#
_entry.id   AF-A0A059CLJ9-F1
#
_cell.length_a   1.000
_cell.length_b   1.000
_cell.length_c   1.000
_cell.angle_alpha   90.00
_cell.angle_beta   90.00
_cell.angle_gamma   90.00
#
_symmetry.space_group_name_H-M   'P 1'
#
loop_
_entity.id
_entity.type
_entity.pdbx_description
1 polymer ?
#
loop_
_entity_poly.entity_id
_entity_poly.type
_entity_poly.pdbx_seq_one_letter_code
_entity_poly.pdbx_strand_id
1 'polypeptide(L)'
;MYIATASEHGTIIRVHLVSDASKSYSFRRGTYASTIFSLSFGPSLQLPDILAASSSSGSVHIFSPGIAVNQRSKRSNSYLGAVLPDSVNDVLDAAHHLVLHDATPAGVKSYAVIRKVDKDPKTSASEFTACRAIISIITFNGYFQEYKLSINEQNEASWSLEREFNLLMGNSRP
;
A
#
# COMPACT_ATOMS: atom_id res chain seq x y z
N MET A 1 13.22 -6.82 -9.90
CA MET A 1 13.53 -5.89 -8.81
C MET A 1 12.77 -4.61 -9.05
N TYR A 2 12.07 -4.07 -8.05
CA TYR A 2 11.30 -2.84 -8.16
C TYR A 2 11.91 -1.74 -7.30
N ILE A 3 11.70 -0.49 -7.71
CA ILE A 3 11.96 0.70 -6.91
C ILE A 3 10.68 1.51 -6.78
N ALA A 4 10.38 1.98 -5.57
CA ALA A 4 9.25 2.86 -5.30
C ALA A 4 9.75 4.28 -4.99
N THR A 5 9.03 5.28 -5.47
CA THR A 5 9.29 6.69 -5.21
C THR A 5 8.00 7.42 -4.86
N ALA A 6 8.12 8.56 -4.19
CA ALA A 6 7.02 9.46 -3.90
C ALA A 6 7.32 10.84 -4.51
N SER A 7 6.29 11.50 -5.04
CA SER A 7 6.40 12.92 -5.44
C SER A 7 6.71 13.81 -4.24
N GLU A 8 7.25 15.01 -4.49
CA GLU A 8 7.54 16.02 -3.46
C GLU A 8 6.30 16.35 -2.59
N HIS A 9 5.14 16.58 -3.22
CA HIS A 9 3.88 16.81 -2.49
C HIS A 9 3.28 15.54 -1.88
N GLY A 10 3.88 14.38 -2.14
CA GLY A 10 3.45 13.06 -1.66
C GLY A 10 2.07 12.61 -2.16
N THR A 11 1.49 13.25 -3.17
CA THR A 11 0.18 12.89 -3.71
C THR A 11 0.26 11.68 -4.65
N ILE A 12 1.43 11.45 -5.25
CA ILE A 12 1.69 10.35 -6.21
C ILE A 12 2.81 9.44 -5.68
N ILE A 13 2.56 8.13 -5.75
CA ILE A 13 3.55 7.07 -5.53
C ILE A 13 3.81 6.38 -6.87
N ARG A 14 5.07 6.19 -7.25
CA ARG A 14 5.44 5.48 -8.48
C ARG A 14 6.27 4.25 -8.18
N VAL A 15 6.03 3.17 -8.90
CA VAL A 15 6.80 1.93 -8.82
C VAL A 15 7.38 1.61 -10.19
N HIS A 16 8.69 1.47 -10.29
CA HIS A 16 9.38 1.18 -11.54
C HIS A 16 10.05 -0.20 -11.48
N LEU A 17 9.96 -0.95 -12.58
CA LEU A 17 10.76 -2.15 -12.74
C LEU A 17 12.21 -1.75 -13.06
N VAL A 18 13.16 -2.15 -12.23
CA VAL A 18 14.57 -1.73 -12.37
C VAL A 18 15.20 -2.26 -13.66
N SER A 19 14.82 -3.47 -14.09
CA SER A 19 15.33 -4.08 -15.32
C SER A 19 14.75 -3.47 -16.59
N ASP A 20 13.64 -2.72 -16.48
CA ASP A 20 12.94 -2.11 -17.61
C ASP A 20 12.20 -0.85 -17.13
N ALA A 21 12.88 0.29 -17.26
CA ALA A 21 12.37 1.58 -16.79
C ALA A 21 11.11 2.05 -17.54
N SER A 22 10.74 1.42 -18.66
CA SER A 22 9.49 1.71 -19.39
C SER A 22 8.26 1.14 -18.69
N LYS A 23 8.44 0.13 -17.82
CA LYS A 23 7.37 -0.46 -17.03
C LYS A 23 7.30 0.22 -15.67
N SER A 24 6.29 1.07 -15.51
CA SER A 24 6.00 1.76 -14.26
C SER A 24 4.52 1.75 -13.91
N TYR A 25 4.25 1.79 -12.61
CA TYR A 25 2.93 1.99 -12.03
C TYR A 25 2.90 3.34 -11.33
N SER A 26 1.79 4.05 -11.45
CA SER A 26 1.54 5.35 -10.83
C SER A 26 0.27 5.23 -10.00
N PHE A 27 0.37 5.55 -8.71
CA PHE A 27 -0.73 5.45 -7.77
C PHE A 27 -1.00 6.82 -7.16
N ARG A 28 -2.26 7.25 -7.17
CA ARG A 28 -2.70 8.42 -6.44
C ARG A 28 -2.99 8.04 -4.99
N ARG A 29 -2.18 8.57 -4.06
CA ARG A 29 -2.35 8.37 -2.61
C ARG A 29 -3.49 9.20 -2.04
N GLY A 30 -3.70 10.41 -2.58
CA GLY A 30 -4.78 11.30 -2.18
C GLY A 30 -4.73 12.64 -2.93
N THR A 31 -5.75 13.46 -2.73
CA THR A 31 -5.84 14.81 -3.33
C THR A 31 -4.99 15.81 -2.56
N TYR A 32 -4.96 15.71 -1.22
CA TYR A 32 -4.24 16.63 -0.36
C TYR A 32 -2.75 16.23 -0.24
N ALA A 33 -1.89 17.25 -0.27
CA ALA A 33 -0.46 17.06 -0.09
C ALA A 33 -0.16 16.55 1.33
N SER A 34 0.79 15.63 1.44
CA SER A 34 1.31 15.19 2.74
C SER A 34 2.64 14.45 2.55
N THR A 35 3.59 14.66 3.45
CA THR A 35 4.93 14.11 3.32
C THR A 35 4.88 12.60 3.50
N ILE A 36 5.45 11.85 2.55
CA ILE A 36 5.65 10.41 2.70
C ILE A 36 6.85 10.17 3.60
N PHE A 37 6.66 9.41 4.68
CA PHE A 37 7.73 9.12 5.64
C PHE A 37 8.45 7.82 5.33
N SER A 38 7.73 6.80 4.87
CA SER A 38 8.33 5.51 4.52
C SER A 38 7.57 4.81 3.39
N LEU A 39 8.29 3.98 2.65
CA LEU A 39 7.78 3.07 1.62
C LEU A 39 8.34 1.67 1.91
N SER A 40 7.49 0.65 1.91
CA SER A 40 7.90 -0.75 2.17
C SER A 40 7.18 -1.71 1.26
N PHE A 41 7.91 -2.43 0.41
CA PHE A 41 7.39 -3.59 -0.29
C PHE A 41 7.13 -4.74 0.69
N GLY A 42 6.15 -5.59 0.37
CA GLY A 42 6.00 -6.90 0.98
C GLY A 42 7.17 -7.83 0.63
N PRO A 43 7.41 -8.89 1.43
CA PRO A 43 8.45 -9.87 1.13
C PRO A 43 8.26 -10.51 -0.25
N SER A 44 9.31 -10.48 -1.09
CA SER A 44 9.25 -10.82 -2.52
C SER A 44 8.93 -12.29 -2.86
N LEU A 45 8.98 -13.18 -1.87
CA LEU A 45 8.67 -14.61 -2.04
C LEU A 45 7.17 -14.90 -1.91
N GLN A 46 6.37 -13.89 -1.56
CA GLN A 46 4.96 -14.03 -1.24
C GLN A 46 4.11 -13.14 -2.15
N LEU A 47 3.15 -13.75 -2.86
CA LEU A 47 2.13 -13.04 -3.61
C LEU A 47 0.88 -12.84 -2.75
N PRO A 48 0.16 -11.71 -2.87
CA PRO A 48 0.34 -10.64 -3.86
C PRO A 48 1.45 -9.62 -3.51
N ASP A 49 2.06 -9.03 -4.54
CA ASP A 49 2.98 -7.91 -4.39
C ASP A 49 2.20 -6.68 -3.90
N ILE A 50 2.51 -6.23 -2.69
CA ILE A 50 1.92 -5.04 -2.07
C ILE A 50 3.02 -4.07 -1.61
N LEU A 51 2.68 -2.79 -1.57
CA LEU A 51 3.54 -1.68 -1.17
C LEU A 51 2.81 -0.84 -0.13
N ALA A 52 3.41 -0.65 1.04
CA ALA A 52 2.93 0.25 2.07
C ALA A 52 3.58 1.63 1.94
N ALA A 53 2.80 2.68 2.21
CA ALA A 53 3.29 4.04 2.37
C ALA A 53 2.73 4.65 3.66
N SER A 54 3.60 5.10 4.57
CA SER A 54 3.20 5.94 5.71
C SER A 54 3.39 7.41 5.38
N SER A 55 2.55 8.27 5.95
CA SER A 55 2.57 9.69 5.62
C SER A 55 2.23 10.61 6.80
N SER A 56 2.51 11.90 6.64
CA SER A 56 2.29 12.92 7.66
C SER A 56 0.82 13.14 8.05
N SER A 57 -0.14 12.63 7.27
CA SER A 57 -1.56 12.63 7.66
C SER A 57 -1.87 11.61 8.76
N GLY A 58 -0.91 10.77 9.16
CA GLY A 58 -1.14 9.70 10.12
C GLY A 58 -1.75 8.44 9.51
N SER A 59 -1.95 8.42 8.18
CA SER A 59 -2.50 7.29 7.45
C SER A 59 -1.41 6.39 6.86
N VAL A 60 -1.74 5.11 6.72
CA VAL A 60 -0.97 4.12 5.96
C VAL A 60 -1.78 3.67 4.74
N HIS A 61 -1.15 3.72 3.57
CA HIS A 61 -1.77 3.34 2.30
C HIS A 61 -1.13 2.05 1.78
N ILE A 62 -1.93 1.12 1.26
CA ILE A 62 -1.46 -0.12 0.62
C ILE A 62 -1.83 -0.11 -0.86
N PHE A 63 -0.81 -0.20 -1.70
CA PHE A 63 -0.91 -0.29 -3.16
C PHE A 63 -0.55 -1.70 -3.62
N SER A 64 -1.12 -2.16 -4.74
CA SER A 64 -0.68 -3.40 -5.38
C SER A 64 -0.39 -3.19 -6.87
N PRO A 65 0.85 -3.41 -7.33
CA PRO A 65 1.21 -3.38 -8.74
C PRO A 65 0.52 -4.45 -9.61
N GLY A 66 0.26 -5.64 -9.06
CA GLY A 66 -0.36 -6.76 -9.81
C GLY A 66 -1.82 -6.51 -10.22
N ILE A 67 -2.52 -5.66 -9.47
CA ILE A 67 -3.92 -5.27 -9.69
C ILE A 67 -4.06 -4.36 -10.91
N ALA A 68 -3.12 -3.42 -11.08
CA ALA A 68 -3.14 -2.43 -12.15
C ALA A 68 -3.01 -3.05 -13.56
N VAL A 69 -2.32 -4.19 -13.70
CA VAL A 69 -2.12 -4.89 -14.98
C VAL A 69 -3.42 -5.57 -15.46
N ASN A 70 -4.12 -6.28 -14.58
CA ASN A 70 -5.35 -7.01 -14.94
C ASN A 70 -6.51 -6.06 -15.29
N GLN A 71 -6.58 -4.89 -14.68
CA GLN A 71 -7.59 -3.89 -15.05
C GLN A 71 -7.33 -3.26 -16.43
N ARG A 72 -6.07 -3.11 -16.84
CA ARG A 72 -5.71 -2.66 -18.20
C ARG A 72 -6.23 -3.65 -19.25
N SER A 73 -6.17 -4.95 -18.97
CA SER A 73 -6.70 -6.01 -19.84
C SER A 73 -8.23 -6.08 -19.87
N LYS A 74 -8.94 -5.72 -18.79
CA LYS A 74 -10.43 -5.68 -18.77
C LYS A 74 -10.98 -4.43 -19.48
N ARG A 75 -10.25 -3.31 -19.48
CA ARG A 75 -10.69 -2.03 -20.07
C ARG A 75 -10.39 -1.87 -21.57
N SER A 76 -9.49 -2.66 -22.15
CA SER A 76 -9.33 -2.72 -23.61
C SER A 76 -10.57 -3.23 -24.35
N ASN A 77 -11.54 -3.83 -23.64
CA ASN A 77 -12.85 -4.23 -24.19
C ASN A 77 -13.92 -3.11 -24.12
N SER A 78 -13.60 -1.91 -23.62
CA SER A 78 -14.52 -0.77 -23.52
C SER A 78 -14.25 0.23 -24.64
N TYR A 79 -15.23 0.42 -25.53
CA TYR A 79 -15.15 1.26 -26.73
C TYR A 79 -14.82 2.74 -26.48
N LEU A 80 -14.99 3.26 -25.25
CA LEU A 80 -14.71 4.66 -24.92
C LEU A 80 -13.31 4.89 -24.30
N GLY A 81 -12.57 3.82 -23.99
CA GLY A 81 -11.24 3.91 -23.35
C GLY A 81 -10.07 4.09 -24.31
N ALA A 82 -10.28 3.97 -25.63
CA ALA A 82 -9.22 3.97 -26.64
C ALA A 82 -8.77 5.36 -27.11
N VAL A 83 -9.46 6.44 -26.71
CA VAL A 83 -9.29 7.79 -27.29
C VAL A 83 -8.60 8.78 -26.32
N LEU A 84 -8.34 8.38 -25.07
CA LEU A 84 -7.71 9.26 -24.08
C LEU A 84 -6.21 8.96 -23.94
N PRO A 85 -5.32 9.96 -23.98
CA PRO A 85 -3.89 9.75 -23.79
C PRO A 85 -3.58 9.21 -22.39
N ASP A 86 -2.59 8.31 -22.31
CA ASP A 86 -2.20 7.63 -21.05
C ASP A 86 -1.93 8.60 -19.89
N SER A 87 -1.52 9.84 -20.18
CA SER A 87 -1.22 10.88 -19.19
C SER A 87 -2.44 11.46 -18.46
N VAL A 88 -3.65 11.39 -19.03
CA VAL A 88 -4.88 11.88 -18.38
C VAL A 88 -5.66 10.78 -17.69
N ASN A 89 -5.48 9.52 -18.08
CA ASN A 89 -6.13 8.38 -17.43
C ASN A 89 -5.60 8.15 -16.00
N ASP A 90 -4.32 8.43 -15.75
CA ASP A 90 -3.70 8.42 -14.41
C ASP A 90 -4.36 9.42 -13.43
N VAL A 91 -5.08 10.44 -13.93
CA VAL A 91 -5.70 11.50 -13.12
C VAL A 91 -7.12 11.14 -12.70
N LEU A 92 -7.82 10.30 -13.46
CA LEU A 92 -9.21 9.88 -13.21
C LEU A 92 -9.31 8.57 -12.40
N ASP A 93 -8.19 7.93 -12.08
CA ASP A 93 -8.20 6.70 -11.28
C ASP A 93 -8.48 7.04 -9.80
N ALA A 94 -9.76 6.97 -9.43
CA ALA A 94 -10.22 7.08 -8.07
C ALA A 94 -9.63 5.92 -7.24
N ALA A 95 -8.47 6.18 -6.64
CA ALA A 95 -7.91 5.55 -5.45
C ALA A 95 -8.32 4.09 -5.20
N HIS A 96 -7.89 3.15 -6.05
CA HIS A 96 -7.96 1.71 -5.75
C HIS A 96 -6.83 1.27 -4.81
N HIS A 97 -6.63 1.99 -3.71
CA HIS A 97 -5.65 1.64 -2.69
C HIS A 97 -6.32 1.58 -1.33
N LEU A 98 -5.84 0.69 -0.47
CA LEU A 98 -6.42 0.50 0.86
C LEU A 98 -5.81 1.54 1.80
N VAL A 99 -6.65 2.12 2.64
CA VAL A 99 -6.22 3.14 3.60
C VAL A 99 -6.52 2.67 5.01
N LEU A 100 -5.50 2.67 5.85
CA LEU A 100 -5.64 2.67 7.30
C LEU A 100 -5.57 4.13 7.75
N HIS A 101 -6.73 4.69 8.11
CA HIS A 101 -6.82 6.03 8.68
C HIS A 101 -6.35 6.01 10.15
N ASP A 102 -5.81 7.14 10.61
CA ASP A 102 -5.44 7.37 12.01
C ASP A 102 -4.54 6.26 12.61
N ALA A 103 -3.69 5.65 11.79
CA ALA A 103 -2.74 4.64 12.22
C ALA A 103 -1.75 5.21 13.25
N THR A 104 -1.35 6.47 13.04
CA THR A 104 -0.47 7.23 13.94
C THR A 104 -0.99 8.65 14.10
N PRO A 105 -0.68 9.37 15.19
CA PRO A 105 -1.02 10.77 15.30
C PRO A 105 -0.46 11.58 14.11
N ALA A 106 -1.27 12.49 13.56
CA ALA A 106 -0.87 13.32 12.43
C ALA A 106 0.41 14.13 12.75
N GLY A 107 1.31 14.25 11.78
CA GLY A 107 2.60 14.93 11.91
C GLY A 107 3.69 14.13 12.62
N VAL A 108 3.37 13.02 13.31
CA VAL A 108 4.39 12.16 13.93
C VAL A 108 5.05 11.31 12.86
N LYS A 109 6.38 11.45 12.70
CA LYS A 109 7.17 10.62 11.78
C LYS A 109 7.02 9.15 12.13
N SER A 110 6.81 8.32 11.12
CA SER A 110 6.57 6.89 11.28
C SER A 110 7.20 6.07 10.16
N TYR A 111 7.63 4.86 10.51
CA TYR A 111 8.15 3.85 9.60
C TYR A 111 7.18 2.67 9.59
N ALA A 112 6.56 2.40 8.44
CA ALA A 112 5.69 1.26 8.24
C ALA A 112 6.40 0.19 7.41
N VAL A 113 6.39 -1.05 7.90
CA VAL A 113 7.02 -2.20 7.25
C VAL A 113 6.02 -3.33 7.11
N ILE A 114 5.91 -3.86 5.89
CA ILE A 114 5.16 -5.08 5.62
C ILE A 114 6.04 -6.27 6.00
N ARG A 115 5.69 -6.95 7.09
CA ARG A 115 6.47 -8.07 7.64
C ARG A 115 6.17 -9.40 6.97
N LYS A 116 4.92 -9.61 6.57
CA LYS A 116 4.43 -10.89 6.05
C LYS A 116 3.25 -10.65 5.14
N VAL A 117 3.15 -11.45 4.08
CA VAL A 117 1.98 -11.53 3.19
C VAL A 117 1.65 -13.00 2.97
N ASP A 118 0.48 -13.43 3.40
CA ASP A 118 -0.02 -14.78 3.18
C ASP A 118 -1.15 -14.74 2.15
N LYS A 119 -1.05 -15.62 1.14
CA LYS A 119 -2.14 -15.93 0.21
C LYS A 119 -3.18 -16.80 0.93
N ASP A 120 -4.47 -16.55 0.73
CA ASP A 120 -5.48 -17.49 1.20
C ASP A 120 -5.35 -18.82 0.41
N PRO A 121 -5.18 -19.97 1.07
CA PRO A 121 -4.99 -21.25 0.40
C PRO A 121 -6.21 -21.71 -0.43
N LYS A 122 -7.38 -21.08 -0.29
CA LYS A 122 -8.60 -21.48 -0.99
C LYS A 122 -8.79 -20.85 -2.38
N THR A 123 -7.99 -19.86 -2.76
CA THR A 123 -8.25 -19.11 -4.00
C THR A 123 -7.55 -19.73 -5.22
N SER A 124 -8.35 -20.04 -6.25
CA SER A 124 -7.89 -20.53 -7.56
C SER A 124 -7.15 -19.43 -8.35
N ALA A 125 -6.30 -19.84 -9.29
CA ALA A 125 -5.23 -19.01 -9.87
C ALA A 125 -5.66 -17.84 -10.77
N SER A 126 -6.95 -17.52 -10.91
CA SER A 126 -7.40 -16.68 -12.04
C SER A 126 -7.78 -15.24 -11.71
N GLU A 127 -8.31 -14.89 -10.53
CA GLU A 127 -8.70 -13.50 -10.25
C GLU A 127 -8.51 -13.23 -8.76
N PHE A 128 -7.88 -12.08 -8.44
CA PHE A 128 -7.66 -11.50 -7.11
C PHE A 128 -7.66 -12.45 -5.91
N THR A 129 -6.48 -12.75 -5.39
CA THR A 129 -6.39 -13.61 -4.21
C THR A 129 -6.60 -12.83 -2.92
N ALA A 130 -7.62 -13.23 -2.17
CA ALA A 130 -7.72 -12.94 -0.75
C ALA A 130 -6.35 -13.11 -0.08
N CYS A 131 -5.92 -12.10 0.67
CA CYS A 131 -4.61 -12.13 1.31
C CYS A 131 -4.67 -11.56 2.72
N ARG A 132 -3.72 -12.00 3.53
CA ARG A 132 -3.49 -11.47 4.86
C ARG A 132 -2.10 -10.87 4.92
N ALA A 133 -1.97 -9.67 5.47
CA ALA A 133 -0.68 -9.04 5.66
C ALA A 133 -0.49 -8.60 7.11
N ILE A 134 0.75 -8.67 7.59
CA ILE A 134 1.15 -8.13 8.88
C ILE A 134 2.00 -6.88 8.63
N ILE A 135 1.57 -5.75 9.17
CA ILE A 135 2.22 -4.45 9.02
C ILE A 135 2.66 -3.99 10.41
N SER A 136 3.94 -3.71 10.59
CA SER A 136 4.44 -3.04 11.79
C SER A 136 4.68 -1.57 11.51
N ILE A 137 4.31 -0.73 12.47
CA ILE A 137 4.53 0.71 12.44
C ILE A 137 5.33 1.08 13.68
N ILE A 138 6.43 1.80 13.47
CA ILE A 138 7.20 2.41 14.56
C ILE A 138 7.13 3.92 14.39
N THR A 139 6.81 4.62 15.46
CA THR A 139 6.69 6.07 15.48
C THR A 139 7.86 6.72 16.22
N PHE A 140 8.16 7.97 15.87
CA PHE A 140 9.24 8.74 16.51
C PHE A 140 8.96 9.11 17.97
N ASN A 141 7.69 9.12 18.38
CA ASN A 141 7.32 9.26 19.80
C ASN A 141 7.40 7.93 20.56
N GLY A 142 7.94 6.86 19.95
CA GLY A 142 8.31 5.65 20.63
C GLY A 142 7.26 4.54 20.62
N TYR A 143 6.17 4.64 19.87
CA TYR A 143 5.19 3.56 19.82
C TYR A 143 5.55 2.53 18.75
N PHE A 144 5.38 1.26 19.10
CA PHE A 144 5.30 0.15 18.17
C PHE A 144 3.85 -0.29 18.07
N GLN A 145 3.35 -0.44 16.85
CA GLN A 145 2.03 -0.96 16.55
C GLN A 145 2.16 -2.09 15.52
N GLU A 146 1.41 -3.17 15.69
CA GLU A 146 1.26 -4.22 14.69
C GLU A 146 -0.19 -4.32 14.25
N TYR A 147 -0.42 -4.10 12.95
CA TYR A 147 -1.69 -4.26 12.30
C TYR A 147 -1.73 -5.52 11.46
N LYS A 148 -2.88 -6.17 11.45
CA LYS A 148 -3.22 -7.22 10.52
C LYS A 148 -4.23 -6.69 9.52
N LEU A 149 -3.87 -6.80 8.25
CA LEU A 149 -4.75 -6.54 7.10
C LEU A 149 -5.29 -7.86 6.59
N SER A 150 -6.60 -7.96 6.40
CA SER A 150 -7.23 -9.08 5.69
C SER A 150 -8.05 -8.55 4.53
N ILE A 151 -7.77 -9.04 3.32
CA ILE A 151 -8.51 -8.76 2.09
C ILE A 151 -9.24 -10.04 1.70
N ASN A 152 -10.55 -9.96 1.50
CA ASN A 152 -11.35 -11.12 1.04
C ASN A 152 -11.38 -11.22 -0.50
N GLU A 153 -12.06 -12.24 -1.02
CA GLU A 153 -12.20 -12.47 -2.47
C GLU A 153 -13.04 -11.38 -3.16
N GLN A 154 -13.87 -10.66 -2.40
CA GLN A 154 -14.66 -9.51 -2.86
C GLN A 154 -13.86 -8.20 -2.83
N ASN A 155 -12.56 -8.24 -2.53
CA ASN A 155 -11.67 -7.09 -2.39
C ASN A 155 -12.09 -6.11 -1.27
N GLU A 156 -12.83 -6.60 -0.29
CA GLU A 156 -13.12 -5.85 0.94
C GLU A 156 -11.95 -6.04 1.91
N ALA A 157 -11.44 -4.93 2.41
CA ALA A 157 -10.33 -4.90 3.35
C ALA A 157 -10.82 -4.66 4.77
N SER A 158 -10.24 -5.39 5.71
CA SER A 158 -10.43 -5.18 7.15
C SER A 158 -9.08 -5.08 7.84
N TRP A 159 -9.02 -4.24 8.86
CA TRP A 159 -7.83 -3.97 9.66
C TRP A 159 -8.10 -4.32 11.12
N SER A 160 -7.14 -4.97 11.77
CA SER A 160 -7.13 -5.17 13.21
C SER A 160 -5.79 -4.74 13.80
N LEU A 161 -5.82 -3.99 14.90
CA LEU A 161 -4.65 -3.72 15.72
C LEU A 161 -4.41 -4.91 16.64
N GLU A 162 -3.29 -5.60 16.45
CA GLU A 162 -2.94 -6.82 17.18
C GLU A 162 -2.08 -6.54 18.41
N ARG A 163 -1.17 -5.56 18.30
CA ARG A 163 -0.28 -5.16 19.40
C ARG A 163 0.00 -3.67 19.34
N GLU A 164 0.05 -3.04 20.51
CA GLU A 164 0.55 -1.68 20.69
C GLU A 164 1.31 -1.59 22.01
N PHE A 165 2.51 -1.00 21.98
CA PHE A 165 3.27 -0.70 23.19
C PHE A 165 4.28 0.42 22.96
N ASN A 166 4.67 1.08 24.04
CA ASN A 166 5.68 2.14 24.01
C ASN A 166 7.08 1.53 24.19
N LEU A 167 7.93 1.67 23.20
CA LEU A 167 9.33 1.22 23.16
C LEU A 167 10.24 1.98 24.11
N LEU A 168 9.85 3.20 24.52
CA LEU A 168 10.63 4.05 25.43
C LEU A 168 10.32 3.75 26.89
N MET A 169 9.13 3.23 27.17
CA MET A 169 8.80 2.71 28.50
C MET A 169 9.22 1.25 28.57
N GLY A 170 10.50 1.02 28.88
CA GLY A 170 10.99 -0.31 29.21
C GLY A 170 10.11 -0.92 30.31
N ASN A 171 9.75 -2.20 30.18
CA ASN A 171 8.97 -2.93 31.16
C ASN A 171 9.49 -2.66 32.58
N SER A 172 8.85 -1.75 33.31
CA SER A 172 8.95 -1.69 34.76
C SER A 172 8.19 -2.92 35.25
N ARG A 173 8.89 -4.06 35.29
CA ARG A 173 8.40 -5.21 36.03
C ARG A 173 8.27 -4.79 37.49
N PRO A 174 7.11 -5.02 38.15
CA PRO A 174 7.07 -5.03 39.61
C PRO A 174 7.95 -6.14 40.18
#